data_AF-A0A966VZT0-F1
#
_entry.id   AF-A0A966VZT0-F1
#
_cell.length_a   1.000
_cell.length_b   1.000
_cell.length_c   1.000
_cell.angle_alpha   90.00
_cell.angle_beta   90.00
_cell.angle_gamma   90.00
#
_symmetry.space_group_name_H-M   'P 1'
#
loop_
_entity.id
_entity.type
_entity.pdbx_description
1 polymer ?
#
loop_
_entity_poly.entity_id
_entity_poly.type
_entity_poly.pdbx_seq_one_letter_code
_entity_poly.pdbx_strand_id
1 'polypeptide(L)' 'TPAVDALVEFIGLASTQRSAPWEGVLNTALVWNVTKDWHLDCGVRIGLTRAADDLNPFIGLSWRY' A
#
# COMPACT_ATOMS: atom_id res chain seq x y z
N THR A 1 5.79 -8.85 -22.87
CA THR A 1 4.52 -9.33 -22.27
C THR A 1 4.19 -8.42 -21.12
N PRO A 2 2.95 -7.90 -20.98
CA PRO A 2 2.56 -7.19 -19.77
C PRO A 2 2.78 -8.13 -18.58
N ALA A 3 3.46 -7.64 -17.55
CA ALA A 3 3.74 -8.37 -16.32
C ALA A 3 2.83 -7.86 -15.21
N VAL A 4 2.41 -8.77 -14.34
CA VAL A 4 1.63 -8.46 -13.15
C VAL A 4 2.46 -8.87 -11.95
N ASP A 5 2.78 -7.90 -11.11
CA ASP A 5 3.44 -8.11 -9.83
C ASP A 5 2.41 -7.98 -8.70
N ALA A 6 2.67 -8.62 -7.57
CA ALA A 6 1.83 -8.55 -6.38
C ALA A 6 2.63 -8.07 -5.18
N LEU A 7 2.02 -7.22 -4.36
CA LEU A 7 2.58 -6.72 -3.12
C LEU A 7 1.73 -7.22 -1.95
N VAL A 8 2.40 -7.74 -0.92
CA VAL A 8 1.85 -7.92 0.41
C VAL A 8 2.87 -7.38 1.40
N GLU A 9 2.46 -6.42 2.21
CA GLU A 9 3.34 -5.72 3.15
C GLU A 9 2.62 -5.49 4.48
N PHE A 10 3.35 -5.65 5.59
CA PHE A 10 2.92 -5.16 6.89
C PHE A 10 3.63 -3.84 7.19
N ILE A 11 2.85 -2.80 7.47
CA ILE A 11 3.35 -1.47 7.80
C ILE A 11 3.02 -1.19 9.27
N GLY A 12 4.04 -0.81 10.04
CA GLY A 12 3.89 -0.33 11.41
C GLY A 12 4.25 1.16 11.49
N LEU A 13 3.30 1.98 11.94
CA LEU A 13 3.52 3.41 12.20
C LEU A 13 3.50 3.65 13.70
N ALA A 14 4.61 4.14 14.24
CA ALA A 14 4.74 4.50 15.65
C ALA A 14 5.18 5.96 15.78
N SER A 15 4.58 6.67 16.74
CA SER A 15 4.91 8.06 17.04
C SER A 15 5.88 8.14 18.23
N THR A 16 6.74 9.15 18.24
CA THR A 16 7.61 9.49 19.38
C THR A 16 6.88 10.29 20.47
N GLN A 17 5.62 10.67 20.23
CA GLN A 17 4.79 11.35 21.22
C GLN A 17 4.42 10.40 22.37
N ARG A 18 4.34 10.96 23.58
CA ARG A 18 3.98 10.19 24.77
C ARG A 18 2.59 9.59 24.63
N SER A 19 2.48 8.28 24.88
CA SER A 19 1.21 7.53 24.87
C SER A 19 0.44 7.56 23.55
N ALA A 20 1.09 7.88 22.44
CA ALA A 20 0.46 7.77 21.12
C ALA A 20 0.24 6.28 20.79
N PRO A 21 -0.96 5.89 20.31
CA PRO A 21 -1.18 4.55 19.82
C PRO A 21 -0.35 4.31 18.54
N TRP A 22 -0.04 3.05 18.26
CA TRP A 22 0.61 2.66 17.01
C TRP A 22 -0.41 2.12 16.02
N GLU A 23 -0.14 2.29 14.74
CA GLU A 23 -0.99 1.81 13.65
C GLU A 23 -0.31 0.61 12.97
N GLY A 24 -1.03 -0.50 12.87
CA GLY A 24 -0.65 -1.66 12.07
C GLY A 24 -1.56 -1.76 10.85
N VAL A 25 -0.96 -1.88 9.67
CA VAL A 25 -1.67 -1.93 8.40
C VAL A 25 -1.16 -3.10 7.54
N LEU A 26 -2.08 -3.91 7.01
CA LEU A 26 -1.78 -4.86 5.94
C LEU A 26 -2.03 -4.18 4.60
N ASN A 27 -1.01 -4.00 3.79
CA ASN A 27 -1.09 -3.43 2.46
C ASN A 27 -1.03 -4.54 1.41
N THR A 28 -2.03 -4.58 0.53
CA THR A 28 -2.09 -5.54 -0.58
C THR A 28 -2.33 -4.80 -1.88
N ALA A 29 -1.59 -5.17 -2.93
CA ALA A 29 -1.70 -4.50 -4.23
C ALA A 29 -1.37 -5.42 -5.40
N LEU A 30 -1.92 -5.08 -6.57
CA LEU A 30 -1.46 -5.56 -7.87
C LEU A 30 -0.81 -4.41 -8.62
N VAL A 31 0.30 -4.70 -9.30
CA VAL A 31 1.03 -3.74 -10.13
C VAL A 31 1.05 -4.28 -11.56
N TRP A 32 0.47 -3.52 -12.49
CA TRP A 32 0.44 -3.80 -13.91
C TRP A 32 1.47 -2.96 -14.66
N ASN A 33 2.44 -3.63 -15.27
CA ASN A 33 3.40 -3.00 -16.17
C ASN A 33 2.74 -2.85 -17.55
N VAL A 34 1.97 -1.77 -17.72
CA VAL A 34 1.19 -1.47 -18.93
C VAL A 34 2.11 -1.28 -20.13
N THR A 35 3.22 -0.59 -19.93
CA THR A 35 4.34 -0.52 -20.87
C THR A 35 5.66 -0.69 -20.11
N LYS A 36 6.82 -0.60 -20.80
CA LYS A 36 8.14 -0.60 -20.14
C LYS A 36 8.35 0.59 -19.19
N ASP A 37 7.58 1.67 -19.38
CA ASP A 37 7.76 2.94 -18.69
C ASP A 37 6.59 3.26 -17.77
N TRP A 38 5.40 2.68 -18.02
CA TRP A 38 4.17 2.97 -17.29
C TRP A 38 3.73 1.80 -16.44
N HIS A 39 3.59 2.03 -15.13
CA HIS A 39 3.05 1.08 -14.17
C HIS A 39 1.75 1.63 -13.57
N LEU A 40 0.71 0.80 -13.55
CA LEU A 40 -0.54 1.08 -12.85
C LEU A 40 -0.64 0.15 -11.66
N ASP A 41 -0.86 0.67 -10.47
CA ASP A 41 -1.07 -0.15 -9.27
C ASP A 41 -2.43 0.13 -8.64
N CYS A 42 -3.04 -0.89 -8.07
CA CYS A 42 -4.20 -0.70 -7.22
C CYS A 42 -4.21 -1.71 -6.09
N GLY A 43 -4.85 -1.32 -4.99
CA GLY A 43 -4.80 -2.12 -3.79
C GLY A 43 -5.68 -1.59 -2.69
N VAL A 44 -5.57 -2.25 -1.54
CA VAL A 44 -6.23 -1.85 -0.31
C VAL A 44 -5.27 -2.01 0.86
N ARG A 45 -5.26 -0.99 1.70
CA ARG A 45 -4.64 -1.00 3.02
C ARG A 45 -5.73 -1.34 4.05
N ILE A 46 -5.50 -2.36 4.86
CA ILE A 46 -6.43 -2.88 5.86
C ILE A 46 -5.87 -2.61 7.24
N GLY A 47 -6.61 -1.90 8.07
CA GLY A 47 -6.24 -1.65 9.46
C GLY A 47 -6.27 -2.93 10.29
N LEU A 48 -5.18 -3.22 11.00
CA LEU A 48 -5.04 -4.37 11.90
C LEU A 48 -5.12 -3.97 13.38
N THR A 49 -5.07 -2.67 13.67
CA THR A 49 -5.13 -2.09 15.01
C THR A 49 -6.24 -1.06 15.08
N ARG A 50 -6.80 -0.83 16.27
CA ARG A 50 -7.84 0.18 16.50
C ARG A 50 -7.47 1.62 16.11
N ALA A 51 -6.18 1.92 16.02
CA ALA A 51 -5.71 3.25 15.66
C ALA A 51 -5.57 3.46 14.15
N ALA A 52 -5.59 2.38 13.36
CA ALA A 52 -5.50 2.45 11.90
C ALA A 52 -6.90 2.56 11.29
N ASP A 53 -7.00 3.17 10.11
CA ASP A 53 -8.21 3.15 9.30
C ASP A 53 -8.56 1.71 8.91
N ASP A 54 -9.84 1.33 9.01
CA ASP A 54 -10.30 -0.04 8.72
C ASP A 54 -9.95 -0.47 7.28
N LEU A 55 -10.24 0.40 6.31
CA LEU A 55 -9.97 0.20 4.89
C LEU A 55 -9.57 1.51 4.23
N ASN A 56 -8.49 1.48 3.46
CA ASN A 56 -8.04 2.59 2.65
C ASN A 56 -7.63 2.08 1.25
N PRO A 57 -8.57 2.06 0.28
CA PRO A 57 -8.31 1.65 -1.09
C PRO A 57 -7.50 2.71 -1.84
N PHE A 58 -6.68 2.29 -2.79
CA PHE A 58 -5.89 3.19 -3.61
C PHE A 58 -5.75 2.72 -5.06
N ILE A 59 -5.45 3.68 -5.91
CA ILE A 59 -4.98 3.48 -7.28
C ILE A 59 -3.81 4.43 -7.50
N GLY A 60 -2.72 3.93 -8.08
CA GLY A 60 -1.50 4.65 -8.37
C GLY A 60 -1.11 4.51 -9.83
N LEU A 61 -0.42 5.53 -10.33
CA LEU A 61 0.16 5.56 -11.66
C LEU A 61 1.59 6.08 -11.53
N SER A 62 2.54 5.28 -11.99
CA SER A 62 3.96 5.62 -12.00
C SER A 62 4.47 5.62 -13.44
N TRP A 63 5.35 6.57 -13.74
CA TRP A 63 6.06 6.64 -15.01
C TRP A 63 7.56 6.76 -14.78
N ARG A 64 8.35 5.98 -15.51
CA ARG A 64 9.82 6.00 -15.45
C ARG A 64 10.41 5.93 -16.87
N TYR A 65 11.43 6.75 -17.13
CA TYR A 65 12.18 6.80 -18.39
C TYR A 65 13.64 6.36 -18.18
#